data_AF-A0A8X6HIA8-F1
#
_entry.id   AF-A0A8X6HIA8-F1
#
_cell.length_a   1.000
_cell.length_b   1.000
_cell.length_c   1.000
_cell.angle_alpha   90.00
_cell.angle_beta   90.00
_cell.angle_gamma   90.00
#
_symmetry.space_group_name_H-M   'P 1'
#
loop_
_entity.id
_entity.type
_entity.pdbx_description
1 polymer ?
#
loop_
_entity_poly.entity_id
_entity_poly.type
_entity_poly.pdbx_seq_one_letter_code
_entity_poly.pdbx_strand_id
1 'polypeptide(L)'
;THDDQEKEILLKAAKSRSKLEDPELLKLKQKAKEMQRAEIEELRQREANMTALLAIGPRKKFKSDPSSSSVDQAGNGESSTSSSSGPKFPARPRVKRVNLRDCLFAMENDYKTVRRSLLYKYYSR
;
A
#
# COMPACT_ATOMS: atom_id res chain seq x y z
N THR A 1 19.88 -47.22 -5.74
CA THR A 1 19.69 -48.69 -5.69
C THR A 1 19.17 -49.04 -4.32
N HIS A 2 18.19 -49.95 -4.21
CA HIS A 2 17.52 -50.29 -2.94
C HIS A 2 18.52 -50.68 -1.84
N ASP A 3 19.60 -51.35 -2.23
CA ASP A 3 20.68 -51.79 -1.34
C ASP A 3 21.50 -50.66 -0.70
N ASP A 4 21.59 -49.48 -1.34
CA ASP A 4 22.33 -48.34 -0.79
C ASP A 4 21.53 -47.63 0.31
N GLN A 5 20.20 -47.58 0.17
CA GLN A 5 19.31 -46.96 1.17
C GLN A 5 19.21 -47.83 2.43
N GLU A 6 19.14 -49.15 2.29
CA GLU A 6 19.16 -50.07 3.43
C GLU A 6 20.50 -50.01 4.17
N LYS A 7 21.63 -49.90 3.45
CA LYS A 7 22.97 -49.76 4.02
C LYS A 7 23.13 -48.41 4.74
N GLU A 8 22.56 -47.34 4.21
CA GLU A 8 22.57 -46.01 4.83
C GLU A 8 21.73 -45.99 6.12
N ILE A 9 20.55 -46.62 6.13
CA ILE A 9 19.70 -46.72 7.32
C ILE A 9 20.35 -47.59 8.40
N LEU A 10 21.01 -48.69 8.01
CA LEU A 10 21.70 -49.58 8.93
C LEU A 10 22.95 -48.92 9.56
N LEU A 11 23.73 -48.16 8.77
CA LEU A 11 24.84 -47.35 9.29
C LEU A 11 24.35 -46.22 10.21
N LYS A 12 23.21 -45.60 9.89
CA LYS A 12 22.57 -44.56 10.72
C LYS A 12 22.00 -45.11 12.03
N ALA A 13 21.49 -46.33 12.02
CA ALA A 13 21.04 -47.04 13.23
C ALA A 13 22.22 -47.50 14.10
N ALA A 14 23.33 -47.93 13.49
CA ALA A 14 24.54 -48.33 14.23
C ALA A 14 25.26 -47.14 14.89
N LYS A 15 25.27 -45.97 14.24
CA LYS A 15 26.01 -44.78 14.72
C LYS A 15 25.25 -43.95 15.77
N SER A 16 23.95 -44.20 15.99
CA SER A 16 23.10 -43.41 16.90
C SER A 16 23.03 -43.94 18.35
N ARG A 17 23.74 -45.03 18.68
CA ARG A 17 23.76 -45.62 20.03
C ARG A 17 24.76 -44.97 21.01
N SER A 18 25.72 -44.16 20.55
CA SER A 18 26.68 -43.44 21.41
C SER A 18 26.15 -42.05 21.80
N LYS A 19 25.15 -42.07 22.68
CA LYS A 19 24.62 -40.97 23.49
C LYS A 19 25.73 -40.05 24.04
N LEU A 20 25.84 -38.79 23.61
CA LEU A 20 25.39 -37.65 24.43
C LEU A 20 25.53 -36.25 23.80
N GLU A 21 26.51 -35.94 22.95
CA GLU A 21 26.56 -34.63 22.25
C GLU A 21 27.37 -34.74 20.96
N ASP A 22 26.69 -35.01 19.84
CA ASP A 22 27.32 -34.77 18.55
C ASP A 22 26.97 -33.33 18.12
N PRO A 23 27.91 -32.36 18.22
CA PRO A 23 27.63 -30.95 17.95
C PRO A 23 27.13 -30.72 16.52
N GLU A 24 27.38 -31.67 15.60
CA GLU A 24 26.84 -31.64 14.25
C GLU A 24 25.33 -31.87 14.20
N LEU A 25 24.77 -32.70 15.09
CA LEU A 25 23.32 -32.98 15.11
C LEU A 25 22.52 -31.79 15.63
N LEU A 26 23.08 -31.04 16.58
CA LEU A 26 22.53 -29.77 17.06
C LEU A 26 22.49 -28.72 15.95
N LYS A 27 23.58 -28.59 15.18
CA LYS A 27 23.63 -27.71 13.99
C LYS A 27 22.63 -28.15 12.94
N LEU A 28 22.49 -29.46 12.70
CA LEU A 28 21.52 -30.00 11.74
C LEU A 28 20.08 -29.69 12.16
N LYS A 29 19.75 -29.86 13.45
CA LYS A 29 18.44 -29.54 14.01
C LYS A 29 18.14 -28.04 13.98
N GLN A 30 19.14 -27.20 14.27
CA GLN A 30 19.02 -25.75 14.19
C GLN A 30 18.79 -25.29 12.75
N LYS A 31 19.56 -25.84 11.79
CA LYS A 31 19.40 -25.58 10.34
C LYS A 31 18.02 -26.01 9.83
N ALA A 32 17.50 -27.14 10.28
CA ALA A 32 16.15 -27.59 9.91
C ALA A 32 15.07 -26.64 10.44
N LYS A 33 15.20 -26.15 11.67
CA LYS A 33 14.25 -25.19 12.27
C LYS A 33 14.33 -23.81 11.60
N GLU A 34 15.52 -23.37 11.22
CA GLU A 34 15.73 -22.12 10.49
C GLU A 34 15.13 -22.20 9.08
N MET A 35 15.34 -23.32 8.38
CA MET A 35 14.74 -23.56 7.06
C MET A 35 13.21 -23.50 7.11
N GLN A 36 12.59 -24.16 8.09
CA GLN A 36 11.13 -24.10 8.26
C GLN A 36 10.63 -22.69 8.58
N ARG A 37 11.36 -21.92 9.40
CA ARG A 37 11.01 -20.52 9.69
C ARG A 37 11.10 -19.64 8.45
N ALA A 38 12.17 -19.80 7.67
CA ALA A 38 12.36 -19.06 6.43
C ALA A 38 11.26 -19.38 5.41
N GLU A 39 10.85 -20.65 5.30
CA GLU A 39 9.77 -21.08 4.41
C GLU A 39 8.42 -20.42 4.78
N ILE A 40 8.07 -20.39 6.07
CA ILE A 40 6.84 -19.75 6.55
C ILE A 40 6.88 -18.23 6.30
N GLU A 41 8.01 -17.57 6.57
CA GLU A 41 8.18 -16.14 6.35
C GLU A 41 8.11 -15.78 4.86
N GLU A 42 8.70 -16.60 3.99
CA GLU A 42 8.65 -16.41 2.55
C GLU A 42 7.23 -16.54 2.02
N LEU A 43 6.46 -17.53 2.50
CA LEU A 43 5.05 -17.69 2.12
C LEU A 43 4.24 -16.47 2.55
N ARG A 44 4.42 -16.01 3.80
CA ARG A 44 3.80 -14.78 4.31
C ARG A 44 4.17 -13.55 3.48
N GLN A 45 5.44 -13.43 3.07
CA GLN A 45 5.90 -12.32 2.25
C GLN A 45 5.30 -12.39 0.83
N ARG A 46 5.18 -13.58 0.23
CA ARG A 46 4.49 -13.75 -1.05
C ARG A 46 3.02 -13.35 -0.95
N GLU A 47 2.31 -13.74 0.10
CA GLU A 47 0.91 -13.33 0.33
C GLU A 47 0.78 -11.81 0.49
N ALA A 48 1.68 -11.19 1.26
CA ALA A 48 1.72 -9.74 1.42
C ALA A 48 1.96 -9.02 0.09
N ASN A 49 2.90 -9.52 -0.74
CA ASN A 49 3.19 -8.97 -2.06
C ASN A 49 2.00 -9.11 -3.02
N MET A 50 1.33 -10.27 -3.03
CA MET A 50 0.11 -10.47 -3.81
C MET A 50 -0.98 -9.48 -3.40
N THR A 51 -1.18 -9.28 -2.09
CA THR A 51 -2.14 -8.30 -1.56
C THR A 51 -1.76 -6.87 -1.94
N ALA A 52 -0.48 -6.52 -1.90
CA ALA A 52 0.01 -5.21 -2.31
C ALA A 52 -0.25 -4.94 -3.80
N LEU A 53 0.00 -5.92 -4.67
CA LEU A 53 -0.28 -5.81 -6.11
C LEU A 53 -1.77 -5.60 -6.37
N LEU A 54 -2.64 -6.33 -5.66
CA LEU A 54 -4.10 -6.14 -5.74
C LEU A 54 -4.53 -4.75 -5.26
N ALA A 55 -3.88 -4.22 -4.20
CA ALA A 55 -4.21 -2.91 -3.61
C ALA A 55 -3.68 -1.70 -4.42
N ILE A 56 -2.60 -1.86 -5.20
CA ILE A 56 -1.99 -0.77 -5.97
C ILE A 56 -2.98 -0.15 -6.98
N GLY A 57 -3.88 -0.95 -7.57
CA GLY A 57 -4.94 -0.49 -8.46
C GLY A 57 -4.48 0.35 -9.67
N PRO A 58 -5.41 0.82 -10.52
CA PRO A 58 -5.07 1.72 -11.63
C PRO A 58 -4.58 3.07 -11.09
N ARG A 59 -3.27 3.29 -11.10
CA ARG A 59 -2.66 4.54 -10.60
C ARG A 59 -2.93 5.68 -11.58
N LYS A 60 -3.66 6.71 -11.16
CA LYS A 60 -3.62 8.02 -11.83
C LYS A 60 -2.23 8.62 -11.61
N LYS A 61 -1.41 8.68 -12.68
CA LYS A 61 -0.15 9.44 -12.67
C LYS A 61 -0.48 10.88 -12.29
N PHE A 62 -0.08 11.31 -11.09
CA PHE A 62 -0.22 12.69 -10.67
C PHE A 62 0.71 13.52 -11.55
N LYS A 63 0.14 14.33 -12.45
CA LYS A 63 0.90 15.28 -13.26
C LYS A 63 1.47 16.32 -12.31
N SER A 64 2.78 16.30 -12.09
CA SER A 64 3.49 17.36 -11.39
C SER A 64 3.65 18.56 -12.34
N ASP A 65 2.89 19.62 -12.03
CA ASP A 65 3.09 21.03 -12.42
C ASP A 65 2.67 21.51 -13.84
N PRO A 66 2.45 22.84 -14.07
CA PRO A 66 1.24 23.35 -14.69
C PRO A 66 1.57 24.31 -15.84
N SER A 67 2.06 23.81 -16.96
CA SER A 67 2.15 24.61 -18.20
C SER A 67 2.62 23.74 -19.35
N SER A 68 1.68 23.09 -20.07
CA SER A 68 1.75 22.95 -21.53
C SER A 68 0.62 22.05 -22.03
N SER A 69 -0.27 22.67 -22.80
CA SER A 69 -0.84 22.16 -24.05
C SER A 69 -0.86 20.65 -24.29
N SER A 70 -2.09 20.17 -24.46
CA SER A 70 -2.53 19.01 -25.24
C SER A 70 -1.52 18.50 -26.27
N VAL A 71 -1.21 17.21 -26.20
CA VAL A 71 -0.96 16.36 -27.35
C VAL A 71 -1.49 14.97 -27.02
N ASP A 72 -2.36 14.50 -27.90
CA ASP A 72 -3.02 13.21 -27.90
C ASP A 72 -2.03 12.05 -27.91
N GLN A 73 -2.33 11.01 -27.12
CA GLN A 73 -1.82 9.69 -27.40
C GLN A 73 -2.95 8.67 -27.26
N ALA A 74 -3.41 8.23 -28.42
CA ALA A 74 -4.34 7.14 -28.62
C ALA A 74 -3.82 5.88 -27.89
N GLY A 75 -4.65 5.34 -27.01
CA GLY A 75 -4.48 4.04 -26.39
C GLY A 75 -5.86 3.41 -26.27
N ASN A 76 -6.18 2.55 -27.23
CA ASN A 76 -7.37 1.71 -27.25
C ASN A 76 -7.48 0.95 -25.92
N GLY A 77 -8.52 1.22 -25.14
CA GLY A 77 -8.74 0.65 -23.82
C GLY A 77 -10.23 0.61 -23.55
N GLU A 78 -10.84 -0.48 -24.01
CA GLU A 78 -12.19 -0.94 -23.70
C GLU A 78 -12.67 -0.47 -22.31
N SER A 79 -13.73 0.35 -22.31
CA SER A 79 -14.36 0.87 -21.11
C SER A 79 -15.13 -0.26 -20.40
N SER A 80 -14.41 -1.18 -19.79
CA SER A 80 -14.96 -2.00 -18.73
C SER A 80 -15.10 -1.11 -17.50
N THR A 81 -16.33 -0.68 -17.24
CA THR A 81 -16.79 -0.11 -15.98
C THR A 81 -16.67 -1.17 -14.89
N SER A 82 -15.43 -1.50 -14.50
CA SER A 82 -15.15 -2.22 -13.27
C SER A 82 -15.44 -1.26 -12.12
N SER A 83 -16.59 -1.45 -11.51
CA SER A 83 -16.95 -0.89 -10.22
C SER A 83 -15.89 -1.29 -9.20
N SER A 84 -14.88 -0.44 -9.05
CA SER A 84 -13.86 -0.58 -8.01
C SER A 84 -14.53 -0.54 -6.64
N SER A 85 -14.82 -1.73 -6.12
CA SER A 85 -15.27 -2.00 -4.76
C SER A 85 -14.10 -1.88 -3.78
N GLY A 86 -13.32 -0.80 -3.90
CA GLY A 86 -12.48 -0.37 -2.78
C GLY A 86 -13.37 -0.03 -1.59
N PRO A 87 -12.89 -0.18 -0.35
CA PRO A 87 -13.65 0.21 0.83
C PRO A 87 -14.11 1.67 0.65
N LYS A 88 -15.42 1.85 0.49
CA LYS A 88 -16.05 3.16 0.39
C LYS A 88 -15.91 3.80 1.77
N PHE A 89 -14.81 4.50 2.00
CA PHE A 89 -14.71 5.39 3.15
C PHE A 89 -15.95 6.30 3.11
N PRO A 90 -16.65 6.49 4.25
CA PRO A 90 -17.80 7.37 4.29
C PRO A 90 -17.38 8.71 3.72
N ALA A 91 -18.06 9.15 2.66
CA ALA A 91 -17.78 10.41 2.00
C ALA A 91 -18.00 11.51 3.04
N ARG A 92 -16.90 12.02 3.61
CA ARG A 92 -16.97 13.15 4.52
C ARG A 92 -17.59 14.31 3.73
N PRO A 93 -18.63 14.98 4.27
CA PRO A 93 -19.25 16.10 3.59
C PRO A 93 -18.18 17.14 3.26
N ARG A 94 -18.04 17.46 1.97
CA ARG A 94 -17.08 18.48 1.51
C ARG A 94 -17.69 19.84 1.84
N VAL A 95 -17.08 20.55 2.78
CA VAL A 95 -17.51 21.92 3.12
C VAL A 95 -17.04 22.87 2.00
N LYS A 96 -17.98 23.61 1.42
CA LYS A 96 -17.65 24.78 0.59
C LYS A 96 -17.15 25.88 1.53
N ARG A 97 -15.84 26.15 1.52
CA ARG A 97 -15.27 27.26 2.26
C ARG A 97 -15.36 28.51 1.40
N VAL A 98 -15.78 29.62 2.00
CA VAL A 98 -15.74 30.95 1.39
C VAL A 98 -14.56 31.71 1.97
N ASN A 99 -13.85 32.48 1.15
CA ASN A 99 -12.80 33.37 1.61
C ASN A 99 -13.42 34.70 2.06
N LEU A 100 -12.79 35.38 3.03
CA LEU A 100 -13.16 36.75 3.40
C LEU A 100 -13.18 37.69 2.19
N ARG A 101 -12.24 37.51 1.24
CA ARG A 101 -12.21 38.28 -0.02
C ARG A 101 -13.49 38.14 -0.83
N ASP A 102 -14.01 36.93 -0.96
CA ASP A 102 -15.23 36.65 -1.74
C ASP A 102 -16.45 37.29 -1.06
N CYS A 103 -16.49 37.27 0.28
CA CYS A 103 -17.54 37.92 1.05
C CYS A 103 -17.49 39.46 0.91
N LEU A 104 -16.30 40.06 0.97
CA LEU A 104 -16.15 41.51 0.81
C LEU A 104 -16.55 41.96 -0.60
N PHE A 105 -16.08 41.24 -1.63
CA PHE A 105 -16.47 41.51 -3.01
C PHE A 105 -17.99 41.42 -3.22
N ALA A 106 -18.63 40.37 -2.70
CA ALA A 106 -20.08 40.25 -2.77
C ALA A 106 -20.80 41.40 -2.05
N MET A 107 -20.27 41.85 -0.90
CA MET A 107 -20.85 42.95 -0.13
C MET A 107 -20.70 44.33 -0.79
N GLU A 108 -19.63 44.55 -1.56
CA GLU A 108 -19.41 45.79 -2.31
C GLU A 108 -20.41 45.96 -3.45
N ASN A 109 -20.77 44.85 -4.12
CA ASN A 109 -21.69 44.86 -5.24
C ASN A 109 -23.16 44.96 -4.80
N ASP A 110 -23.48 44.63 -3.54
CA ASP A 110 -24.85 44.67 -3.01
C ASP A 110 -25.12 45.96 -2.23
N TYR A 111 -26.03 46.79 -2.76
CA TYR A 111 -26.44 48.07 -2.17
C TYR A 111 -26.95 47.95 -0.73
N LYS A 112 -27.45 46.78 -0.31
CA LYS A 112 -27.95 46.55 1.05
C LYS A 112 -26.84 46.34 2.07
N THR A 113 -25.67 45.87 1.63
CA THR A 113 -24.59 45.44 2.52
C THR A 113 -23.33 46.29 2.39
N VAL A 114 -23.23 47.14 1.36
CA VAL A 114 -22.11 48.04 1.11
C VAL A 114 -21.80 49.00 2.28
N ARG A 115 -22.80 49.37 3.07
CA ARG A 115 -22.64 50.27 4.24
C ARG A 115 -22.46 49.54 5.58
N ARG A 116 -22.16 48.24 5.56
CA ARG A 116 -21.95 47.48 6.80
C ARG A 116 -20.58 47.79 7.42
N SER A 117 -20.52 47.75 8.75
CA SER A 117 -19.31 48.02 9.53
C SER A 117 -18.12 47.13 9.18
N LEU A 118 -18.35 45.92 8.65
CA LEU A 118 -17.30 44.99 8.22
C LEU A 118 -16.45 45.58 7.08
N LEU A 119 -17.08 46.18 6.06
CA LEU A 119 -16.37 46.80 4.93
C LEU A 119 -15.56 48.01 5.41
N TYR A 120 -16.15 48.88 6.24
CA TYR A 120 -15.44 50.04 6.78
C TYR A 120 -14.22 49.64 7.61
N LYS A 121 -14.33 48.62 8.47
CA LYS A 121 -13.21 48.10 9.26
C LYS A 121 -12.11 47.48 8.40
N TYR A 122 -12.48 46.86 7.27
CA TYR A 122 -11.52 46.28 6.35
C TYR A 122 -10.71 47.36 5.61
N TYR A 123 -11.38 48.43 5.19
CA TYR A 123 -10.76 49.56 4.49
C TYR A 123 -10.06 50.56 5.41
N SER A 124 -10.30 50.54 6.71
CA SER A 124 -9.67 51.42 7.69
C SER A 124 -8.30 50.93 8.19
N ARG A 125 -7.67 49.99 7.47
CA ARG A 125 -6.36 49.42 7.80
C ARG A 125 -5.33 49.92 6.80
#